data_AF-A0A1U8CV13-F1
#
_entry.id   AF-A0A1U8CV13-F1
#
_cell.length_a   1.000
_cell.length_b   1.000
_cell.length_c   1.000
_cell.angle_alpha   90.00
_cell.angle_beta   90.00
_cell.angle_gamma   90.00
#
_symmetry.space_group_name_H-M   'P 1'
#
loop_
_entity.id
_entity.type
_entity.pdbx_description
1 polymer ?
#
loop_
_entity_poly.entity_id
_entity_poly.type
_entity_poly.pdbx_seq_one_letter_code
_entity_poly.pdbx_strand_id
1 'polypeptide(L)'
;MQAQKLLQLICYPHGIKECTEGDNLQRQHIKRILQNLEQWTLRQSWLELQLMIKQCLKDPSSGSVAEMNNLLDNIAKATIEVFQQSADLNNNAPNSGISLFNPNGIGSADTSSTRQNGIKTFLRGVWLVAPLIARLPTSVQGRVLKAAGEELEKGQHLGSSSKKERDRQKQKSMSLLSQQPFLSLVLTCLKGQDEQREGLLTSLQNQVNQILSNWREERYQDDTKARQMMHEALQLRLNLVGGMFDTVQRSTQGTTDWALLLLQIITSGTVDMHTNNELFTTVLDMLGVLINGTLASDLSNASPGGSEENRRAYMNLVKKLKKELGDKRSESIDKVRQLLPLPKQTCDVITCEPMGSLIDTKGNKIAGFDSIDKKQARVNVFFFSPRI
;
A
#
# COMPACT_ATOMS: atom_id res chain seq x y z
N MET A 1 -32.83 18.86 19.77
CA MET A 1 -34.08 18.07 19.58
C MET A 1 -34.95 18.49 18.38
N GLN A 2 -35.41 19.74 18.25
CA GLN A 2 -36.33 20.13 17.13
C GLN A 2 -35.77 19.86 15.72
N ALA A 3 -34.49 20.17 15.47
CA ALA A 3 -33.87 19.94 14.16
C ALA A 3 -33.73 18.45 13.80
N GLN A 4 -33.53 17.58 14.79
CA GLN A 4 -33.46 16.13 14.60
C GLN A 4 -34.84 15.56 14.26
N LYS A 5 -35.88 16.00 14.98
CA LYS A 5 -37.27 15.62 14.71
C LYS A 5 -37.73 16.06 13.32
N LEU A 6 -37.33 17.26 12.88
CA LEU A 6 -37.62 17.75 11.54
C LEU A 6 -36.91 16.92 10.45
N LEU A 7 -35.62 16.60 10.66
CA LEU A 7 -34.89 15.75 9.72
C LEU A 7 -35.49 14.34 9.66
N GLN A 8 -35.93 13.78 10.78
CA GLN A 8 -36.63 12.49 10.80
C GLN A 8 -37.94 12.54 10.01
N LEU A 9 -38.73 13.60 10.14
CA LEU A 9 -39.98 13.78 9.39
C LEU A 9 -39.74 13.92 7.88
N ILE A 10 -38.67 14.61 7.48
CA ILE A 10 -38.33 14.82 6.06
C ILE A 10 -37.74 13.55 5.44
N CYS A 11 -36.83 12.90 6.15
CA CYS A 11 -36.01 11.81 5.62
C CYS A 11 -36.60 10.41 5.88
N TYR A 12 -37.54 10.28 6.82
CA TYR A 12 -38.21 9.01 7.14
C TYR A 12 -39.73 9.22 7.30
N PRO A 13 -40.46 9.50 6.20
CA PRO A 13 -41.90 9.73 6.24
C PRO A 13 -42.72 8.53 6.73
N HIS A 14 -42.12 7.33 6.73
CA HIS A 14 -42.75 6.08 7.20
C HIS A 14 -42.28 5.66 8.62
N GLY A 15 -41.56 6.52 9.33
CA GLY A 15 -41.04 6.25 10.67
C GLY A 15 -39.73 5.48 10.70
N ILE A 16 -38.98 5.62 11.80
CA ILE A 16 -37.73 4.90 12.07
C ILE A 16 -38.04 3.75 13.02
N LYS A 17 -37.55 2.54 12.74
CA LYS A 17 -37.54 1.45 13.72
C LYS A 17 -36.57 1.82 14.84
N GLU A 18 -37.07 2.30 15.97
CA GLU A 18 -36.28 2.56 17.17
C GLU A 18 -35.72 1.23 17.71
N CYS A 19 -34.43 1.18 18.03
CA CYS A 19 -33.85 0.07 18.80
C CYS A 19 -33.78 0.58 20.23
N THR A 20 -34.46 -0.12 21.13
CA THR A 20 -34.62 0.23 22.54
C THR A 20 -33.72 -0.57 23.47
N GLU A 21 -32.71 -1.29 22.97
CA GLU A 21 -31.92 -2.20 23.82
C GLU A 21 -30.40 -2.08 23.60
N GLY A 22 -29.72 -1.53 24.61
CA GLY A 22 -28.27 -1.66 24.83
C GLY A 22 -27.58 -0.37 25.28
N ASP A 23 -26.44 -0.52 25.96
CA ASP A 23 -25.60 0.59 26.41
C ASP A 23 -25.09 1.40 25.21
N ASN A 24 -25.33 2.72 25.25
CA ASN A 24 -24.96 3.73 24.26
C ASN A 24 -25.87 3.79 23.00
N LEU A 25 -27.06 4.37 23.16
CA LEU A 25 -28.03 4.68 22.10
C LEU A 25 -27.43 5.47 20.92
N GLN A 26 -26.48 6.38 21.18
CA GLN A 26 -25.81 7.18 20.15
C GLN A 26 -25.00 6.28 19.21
N ARG A 27 -24.23 5.34 19.76
CA ARG A 27 -23.43 4.38 19.01
C ARG A 27 -24.29 3.45 18.16
N GLN A 28 -25.40 2.97 18.72
CA GLN A 28 -26.34 2.12 17.97
C GLN A 28 -26.99 2.85 16.81
N HIS A 29 -27.36 4.12 17.02
CA HIS A 29 -27.90 4.96 15.96
C HIS A 29 -26.90 5.14 14.81
N ILE A 30 -25.64 5.47 15.13
CA ILE A 30 -24.56 5.58 14.13
C ILE A 30 -24.37 4.26 13.39
N LYS A 31 -24.33 3.13 14.10
CA LYS A 31 -24.19 1.82 13.48
C LYS A 31 -25.31 1.54 12.49
N ARG A 32 -26.57 1.87 12.83
CA ARG A 32 -27.71 1.74 11.92
C ARG A 32 -27.56 2.60 10.68
N ILE A 33 -27.13 3.85 10.84
CA ILE A 33 -26.88 4.77 9.71
C ILE A 33 -25.88 4.14 8.74
N LEU A 34 -24.78 3.61 9.26
CA LEU A 34 -23.71 3.01 8.45
C LEU A 34 -24.10 1.67 7.82
N GLN A 35 -24.92 0.85 8.50
CA GLN A 35 -25.39 -0.44 7.99
C GLN A 35 -26.44 -0.31 6.88
N ASN A 36 -27.24 0.76 6.88
CA ASN A 36 -28.30 1.00 5.90
C ASN A 36 -27.85 1.96 4.78
N LEU A 37 -26.55 2.02 4.50
CA LEU A 37 -26.00 2.86 3.44
C LEU A 37 -26.31 2.27 2.06
N GLU A 38 -26.98 3.07 1.26
CA GLU A 38 -27.24 2.83 -0.15
C GLU A 38 -27.05 4.14 -0.92
N GLN A 39 -26.99 4.05 -2.25
CA GLN A 39 -26.77 5.23 -3.10
C GLN A 39 -27.81 6.34 -2.85
N TRP A 40 -29.03 5.95 -2.51
CA TRP A 40 -30.15 6.86 -2.23
C TRP A 40 -30.14 7.41 -0.81
N THR A 41 -29.65 6.64 0.17
CA THR A 41 -29.62 7.07 1.59
C THR A 41 -28.34 7.81 1.96
N LEU A 42 -27.30 7.78 1.11
CA LEU A 42 -26.00 8.39 1.40
C LEU A 42 -26.09 9.87 1.81
N ARG A 43 -26.90 10.66 1.10
CA ARG A 43 -27.05 12.10 1.40
C ARG A 43 -27.73 12.34 2.73
N GLN A 44 -28.70 11.51 3.06
CA GLN A 44 -29.45 11.53 4.32
C GLN A 44 -28.55 11.09 5.48
N SER A 45 -27.86 9.96 5.36
CA SER A 45 -26.87 9.49 6.34
C SER A 45 -25.79 10.53 6.64
N TRP A 46 -25.34 11.26 5.61
CA TRP A 46 -24.42 12.38 5.76
C TRP A 46 -25.01 13.53 6.58
N LEU A 47 -26.24 13.96 6.26
CA LEU A 47 -26.92 15.02 7.00
C LEU A 47 -27.17 14.63 8.46
N GLU A 48 -27.54 13.38 8.73
CA GLU A 48 -27.74 12.87 10.08
C GLU A 48 -26.47 12.95 10.91
N LEU A 49 -25.35 12.39 10.41
CA LEU A 49 -24.07 12.43 11.11
C LEU A 49 -23.56 13.88 11.28
N GLN A 50 -23.72 14.72 10.25
CA GLN A 50 -23.32 16.12 10.33
C GLN A 50 -24.16 16.89 11.36
N LEU A 51 -25.46 16.60 11.45
CA LEU A 51 -26.35 17.22 12.43
C LEU A 51 -25.98 16.78 13.85
N MET A 52 -25.69 15.49 14.07
CA MET A 52 -25.21 14.99 15.36
C MET A 52 -23.93 15.71 15.81
N ILE A 53 -22.95 15.85 14.91
CA ILE A 53 -21.71 16.59 15.19
C ILE A 53 -22.00 18.06 15.50
N LYS A 54 -22.83 18.73 14.71
CA LYS A 54 -23.16 20.15 14.93
C LYS A 54 -23.97 20.39 16.21
N GLN A 55 -24.75 19.42 16.68
CA GLN A 55 -25.49 19.53 17.93
C GLN A 55 -24.55 19.51 19.14
N CYS A 56 -23.54 18.64 19.14
CA CYS A 56 -22.52 18.64 20.19
C CYS A 56 -21.68 19.94 20.24
N LEU A 57 -21.65 20.74 19.16
CA LEU A 57 -20.96 22.04 19.13
C LEU A 57 -21.78 23.19 19.74
N LYS A 58 -23.10 23.03 19.93
CA LYS A 58 -23.99 24.15 20.29
C LYS A 58 -24.24 24.35 21.78
N ASP A 59 -23.90 23.38 22.64
CA ASP A 59 -24.09 23.50 24.09
C ASP A 59 -22.77 23.90 24.79
N PRO A 60 -22.64 25.12 25.36
CA PRO A 60 -21.38 25.63 25.90
C PRO A 60 -21.06 25.21 27.35
N SER A 61 -21.86 24.37 28.00
CA SER A 61 -21.54 23.86 29.33
C SER A 61 -20.35 22.88 29.27
N SER A 62 -19.47 22.94 30.26
CA SER A 62 -18.13 22.34 30.38
C SER A 62 -17.95 20.82 30.11
N GLY A 63 -18.97 20.11 29.62
CA GLY A 63 -18.93 18.72 29.15
C GLY A 63 -18.92 18.52 27.62
N SER A 64 -19.15 19.56 26.81
CA SER A 64 -19.40 19.39 25.36
C SER A 64 -18.21 18.87 24.56
N VAL A 65 -16.98 19.15 24.99
CA VAL A 65 -15.76 18.65 24.33
C VAL A 65 -15.58 17.15 24.57
N ALA A 66 -15.88 16.67 25.78
CA ALA A 66 -15.82 15.24 26.10
C ALA A 66 -16.91 14.46 25.37
N GLU A 67 -18.12 15.01 25.29
CA GLU A 67 -19.23 14.44 24.51
C GLU A 67 -18.93 14.42 23.02
N MET A 68 -18.34 15.49 22.48
CA MET A 68 -17.86 15.53 21.10
C MET A 68 -16.82 14.45 20.84
N ASN A 69 -15.80 14.34 21.69
CA ASN A 69 -14.76 13.33 21.55
C ASN A 69 -15.35 11.92 21.60
N ASN A 70 -16.27 11.65 22.52
CA ASN A 70 -16.98 10.39 22.60
C ASN A 70 -17.81 10.11 21.34
N LEU A 71 -18.51 11.11 20.79
CA LEU A 71 -19.24 10.98 19.53
C LEU A 71 -18.29 10.62 18.38
N LEU A 72 -17.17 11.34 18.24
CA LEU A 72 -16.18 11.08 17.19
C LEU A 72 -15.59 9.66 17.32
N ASP A 73 -15.31 9.22 18.55
CA ASP A 73 -14.84 7.87 18.84
C ASP A 73 -15.91 6.81 18.54
N ASN A 74 -17.18 7.10 18.82
CA ASN A 74 -18.30 6.22 18.46
C ASN A 74 -18.48 6.11 16.95
N ILE A 75 -18.31 7.22 16.20
CA ILE A 75 -18.29 7.20 14.73
C ILE A 75 -17.14 6.35 14.21
N ALA A 76 -15.92 6.55 14.73
CA ALA A 76 -14.75 5.78 14.33
C ALA A 76 -14.94 4.28 14.59
N LYS A 77 -15.32 3.90 15.82
CA LYS A 77 -15.54 2.50 16.20
C LYS A 77 -16.66 1.85 15.39
N ALA A 78 -17.80 2.53 15.20
CA ALA A 78 -18.90 2.01 14.41
C ALA A 78 -18.52 1.84 12.94
N THR A 79 -17.71 2.75 12.39
CA THR A 79 -17.16 2.63 11.03
C THR A 79 -16.36 1.34 10.90
N ILE A 80 -15.38 1.10 11.79
CA ILE A 80 -14.56 -0.11 11.77
C ILE A 80 -15.38 -1.39 11.95
N GLU A 81 -16.37 -1.39 12.86
CA GLU A 81 -17.25 -2.54 13.07
C GLU A 81 -18.02 -2.94 11.81
N VAL A 82 -18.43 -1.99 10.98
CA VAL A 82 -19.13 -2.28 9.71
C VAL A 82 -18.24 -3.05 8.75
N PHE A 83 -16.95 -2.67 8.66
CA PHE A 83 -16.00 -3.42 7.85
C PHE A 83 -15.68 -4.80 8.44
N GLN A 84 -15.50 -4.91 9.77
CA GLN A 84 -15.33 -6.21 10.45
C GLN A 84 -16.52 -7.13 10.20
N GLN A 85 -17.74 -6.62 10.31
CA GLN A 85 -18.96 -7.37 10.02
C GLN A 85 -19.01 -7.81 8.55
N SER A 86 -18.60 -6.94 7.62
CA SER A 86 -18.52 -7.29 6.21
C SER A 86 -17.49 -8.40 5.94
N ALA A 87 -16.36 -8.39 6.64
CA ALA A 87 -15.34 -9.42 6.55
C ALA A 87 -15.82 -10.77 7.09
N ASP A 88 -16.54 -10.75 8.22
CA ASP A 88 -17.16 -11.96 8.78
C ASP A 88 -18.23 -12.55 7.84
N LEU A 89 -19.04 -11.70 7.18
CA LEU A 89 -20.05 -12.15 6.22
C LEU A 89 -19.43 -12.72 4.94
N ASN A 90 -18.35 -12.10 4.45
CA ASN A 90 -17.65 -12.56 3.25
C ASN A 90 -16.96 -13.92 3.47
N ASN A 91 -16.39 -14.16 4.66
CA ASN A 91 -15.76 -15.45 4.99
C ASN A 91 -16.75 -16.61 5.14
N ASN A 92 -17.97 -16.31 5.59
CA ASN A 92 -19.00 -17.32 5.83
C ASN A 92 -19.92 -17.53 4.61
N ALA A 93 -19.69 -16.81 3.51
CA ALA A 93 -20.42 -17.03 2.27
C ALA A 93 -20.03 -18.40 1.69
N PRO A 94 -21.00 -19.27 1.34
CA PRO A 94 -20.70 -20.56 0.72
C PRO A 94 -20.00 -20.31 -0.61
N ASN A 95 -19.00 -21.16 -0.86
CA ASN A 95 -17.99 -21.20 -1.94
C ASN A 95 -18.54 -21.03 -3.38
N SER A 96 -19.24 -19.94 -3.66
CA SER A 96 -19.53 -19.47 -5.01
C SER A 96 -18.38 -18.53 -5.34
N GLY A 97 -17.60 -18.85 -6.38
CA GLY A 97 -16.46 -18.06 -6.87
C GLY A 97 -16.81 -16.66 -7.40
N ILE A 98 -17.82 -16.02 -6.81
CA ILE A 98 -18.23 -14.65 -7.03
C ILE A 98 -17.45 -13.80 -6.04
N SER A 99 -16.47 -13.04 -6.55
CA SER A 99 -16.01 -11.84 -5.86
C SER A 99 -17.23 -10.95 -5.63
N LEU A 100 -17.79 -10.97 -4.40
CA LEU A 100 -18.98 -10.21 -4.00
C LEU A 100 -18.77 -8.69 -4.08
N PHE A 101 -17.52 -8.27 -4.30
CA PHE A 101 -17.11 -6.90 -4.52
C PHE A 101 -17.00 -6.52 -6.00
N ASN A 102 -17.23 -7.44 -6.95
CA ASN A 102 -17.17 -7.14 -8.38
C ASN A 102 -18.46 -6.41 -8.84
N PRO A 103 -18.38 -5.15 -9.29
CA PRO A 103 -19.57 -4.39 -9.73
C PRO A 103 -20.13 -4.89 -11.08
N ASN A 104 -19.34 -5.62 -11.87
CA ASN A 104 -19.69 -6.10 -13.22
C ASN A 104 -20.22 -7.55 -13.27
N GLY A 105 -20.52 -8.18 -12.13
CA GLY A 105 -21.15 -9.50 -12.09
C GLY A 105 -22.62 -9.47 -12.49
N ILE A 106 -22.92 -9.28 -13.77
CA ILE A 106 -24.22 -9.60 -14.37
C ILE A 106 -24.21 -11.12 -14.57
N GLY A 107 -24.68 -11.88 -13.58
CA GLY A 107 -24.63 -13.34 -13.63
C GLY A 107 -25.55 -14.01 -12.63
N SER A 108 -26.60 -14.64 -13.16
CA SER A 108 -27.62 -15.49 -12.54
C SER A 108 -28.61 -14.83 -11.58
N ALA A 109 -29.80 -14.57 -12.14
CA ALA A 109 -31.04 -14.45 -11.40
C ALA A 109 -31.43 -15.84 -10.88
N ASP A 110 -30.79 -16.30 -9.81
CA ASP A 110 -31.26 -17.46 -9.07
C ASP A 110 -31.91 -17.01 -7.75
N THR A 111 -33.06 -17.60 -7.49
CA THR A 111 -34.00 -17.40 -6.39
C THR A 111 -33.34 -17.39 -5.00
N SER A 112 -32.69 -16.29 -4.62
CA SER A 112 -32.09 -16.14 -3.31
C SER A 112 -33.08 -15.50 -2.33
N SER A 113 -33.33 -16.18 -1.20
CA SER A 113 -34.14 -15.71 -0.07
C SER A 113 -33.89 -14.23 0.30
N THR A 114 -34.90 -13.54 0.83
CA THR A 114 -34.83 -12.12 1.26
C THR A 114 -33.59 -11.78 2.11
N ARG A 115 -33.08 -12.76 2.87
CA ARG A 115 -31.84 -12.62 3.68
C ARG A 115 -30.57 -12.46 2.85
N GLN A 116 -30.43 -13.17 1.73
CA GLN A 116 -29.26 -13.05 0.86
C GLN A 116 -29.25 -11.73 0.08
N ASN A 117 -30.41 -11.21 -0.32
CA ASN A 117 -30.52 -9.87 -0.90
C ASN A 117 -30.09 -8.78 0.09
N GLY A 118 -30.46 -8.90 1.37
CA GLY A 118 -30.02 -7.96 2.41
C GLY A 118 -28.51 -7.98 2.67
N ILE A 119 -27.85 -9.13 2.53
CA ILE A 119 -26.38 -9.24 2.66
C ILE A 119 -25.70 -8.57 1.46
N LYS A 120 -26.20 -8.79 0.23
CA LYS A 120 -25.65 -8.16 -0.98
C LYS A 120 -25.79 -6.63 -0.95
N THR A 121 -26.94 -6.11 -0.49
CA THR A 121 -27.12 -4.66 -0.35
C THR A 121 -26.21 -4.08 0.73
N PHE A 122 -26.07 -4.74 1.88
CA PHE A 122 -25.13 -4.35 2.93
C PHE A 122 -23.68 -4.28 2.41
N LEU A 123 -23.20 -5.33 1.73
CA LEU A 123 -21.83 -5.37 1.19
C LEU A 123 -21.59 -4.29 0.13
N ARG A 124 -22.61 -3.94 -0.68
CA ARG A 124 -22.54 -2.78 -1.58
C ARG A 124 -22.50 -1.45 -0.81
N GLY A 125 -23.25 -1.35 0.27
CA GLY A 125 -23.26 -0.19 1.16
C GLY A 125 -21.91 0.12 1.79
N VAL A 126 -21.09 -0.90 2.06
CA VAL A 126 -19.73 -0.74 2.63
C VAL A 126 -18.84 0.15 1.73
N TRP A 127 -18.98 0.08 0.40
CA TRP A 127 -18.24 0.96 -0.52
C TRP A 127 -18.60 2.44 -0.36
N LEU A 128 -19.80 2.75 0.13
CA LEU A 128 -20.28 4.11 0.33
C LEU A 128 -19.81 4.73 1.64
N VAL A 129 -19.25 3.92 2.55
CA VAL A 129 -18.73 4.40 3.84
C VAL A 129 -17.55 5.35 3.62
N ALA A 130 -16.59 5.02 2.76
CA ALA A 130 -15.45 5.90 2.51
C ALA A 130 -15.86 7.29 1.94
N PRO A 131 -16.70 7.38 0.87
CA PRO A 131 -17.25 8.65 0.41
C PRO A 131 -18.08 9.42 1.45
N LEU A 132 -18.79 8.72 2.34
CA LEU A 132 -19.53 9.34 3.43
C LEU A 132 -18.58 10.03 4.41
N ILE A 133 -17.57 9.29 4.89
CA ILE A 133 -16.57 9.79 5.85
C ILE A 133 -15.75 10.94 5.24
N ALA A 134 -15.44 10.89 3.94
CA ALA A 134 -14.75 11.96 3.22
C ALA A 134 -15.46 13.32 3.31
N ARG A 135 -16.79 13.30 3.43
CA ARG A 135 -17.63 14.50 3.52
C ARG A 135 -17.87 14.97 4.95
N LEU A 136 -17.38 14.24 5.95
CA LEU A 136 -17.42 14.63 7.36
C LEU A 136 -16.17 15.46 7.71
N PRO A 137 -16.18 16.20 8.85
CA PRO A 137 -15.03 16.99 9.30
C PRO A 137 -13.74 16.16 9.42
N THR A 138 -12.59 16.80 9.21
CA THR A 138 -11.26 16.17 9.29
C THR A 138 -10.98 15.51 10.64
N SER A 139 -11.58 16.00 11.73
CA SER A 139 -11.52 15.37 13.06
C SER A 139 -12.13 13.97 13.08
N VAL A 140 -13.22 13.74 12.34
CA VAL A 140 -13.80 12.39 12.18
C VAL A 140 -12.85 11.52 11.38
N GLN A 141 -12.32 12.04 10.27
CA GLN A 141 -11.39 11.30 9.39
C GLN A 141 -10.13 10.87 10.16
N GLY A 142 -9.55 11.74 10.98
CA GLY A 142 -8.40 11.41 11.81
C GLY A 142 -8.69 10.33 12.87
N ARG A 143 -9.87 10.38 13.51
CA ARG A 143 -10.30 9.36 14.49
C ARG A 143 -10.56 8.00 13.82
N VAL A 144 -11.21 8.02 12.66
CA VAL A 144 -11.43 6.82 11.83
C VAL A 144 -10.09 6.24 11.38
N LEU A 145 -9.15 7.08 10.94
CA LEU A 145 -7.81 6.65 10.53
C LEU A 145 -7.03 6.02 11.68
N LYS A 146 -7.08 6.62 12.87
CA LYS A 146 -6.46 6.06 14.07
C LYS A 146 -7.04 4.68 14.39
N ALA A 147 -8.37 4.55 14.42
CA ALA A 147 -9.04 3.28 14.69
C ALA A 147 -8.74 2.23 13.60
N ALA A 148 -8.64 2.64 12.33
CA ALA A 148 -8.24 1.76 11.24
C ALA A 148 -6.78 1.31 11.42
N GLY A 149 -5.87 2.22 11.78
CA GLY A 149 -4.47 1.93 12.09
C GLY A 149 -4.33 0.91 13.21
N GLU A 150 -5.10 1.06 14.30
CA GLU A 150 -5.13 0.08 15.40
C GLU A 150 -5.59 -1.32 14.92
N GLU A 151 -6.52 -1.42 13.97
CA GLU A 151 -6.90 -2.71 13.38
C GLU A 151 -5.82 -3.30 12.48
N LEU A 152 -5.08 -2.46 11.73
CA LEU A 152 -3.92 -2.91 10.97
C LEU A 152 -2.85 -3.50 11.90
N GLU A 153 -2.65 -2.85 13.06
CA GLU A 153 -1.68 -3.23 14.08
C GLU A 153 -2.07 -4.49 14.86
N LYS A 154 -3.35 -4.73 15.13
CA LYS A 154 -3.83 -5.97 15.78
C LYS A 154 -3.43 -7.25 15.04
N GLY A 155 -3.09 -7.16 13.76
CA GLY A 155 -2.48 -8.26 13.01
C GLY A 155 -1.06 -8.66 13.47
N GLN A 156 -0.34 -7.78 14.18
CA GLN A 156 1.09 -7.91 14.51
C GLN A 156 1.38 -8.53 15.88
N HIS A 157 0.60 -8.20 16.90
CA HIS A 157 0.89 -8.54 18.31
C HIS A 157 -0.16 -9.48 18.87
N LEU A 158 -0.06 -10.75 18.48
CA LEU A 158 -0.79 -11.82 19.15
C LEU A 158 0.15 -12.57 20.10
N GLY A 159 0.55 -11.90 21.17
CA GLY A 159 1.14 -12.55 22.33
C GLY A 159 0.05 -13.12 23.24
N SER A 160 0.23 -14.36 23.70
CA SER A 160 -0.51 -15.01 24.79
C SER A 160 -2.03 -15.24 24.62
N SER A 161 -2.44 -16.02 23.61
CA SER A 161 -3.74 -16.69 23.60
C SER A 161 -3.63 -18.09 22.98
N SER A 162 -4.54 -18.98 23.38
CA SER A 162 -4.61 -20.38 22.91
C SER A 162 -4.51 -20.46 21.38
N LYS A 163 -3.78 -21.46 20.88
CA LYS A 163 -3.48 -21.66 19.44
C LYS A 163 -4.71 -21.48 18.54
N LYS A 164 -5.85 -22.02 18.97
CA LYS A 164 -7.12 -22.01 18.22
C LYS A 164 -7.80 -20.63 18.16
N GLU A 165 -7.73 -19.83 19.22
CA GLU A 165 -8.34 -18.48 19.24
C GLU A 165 -7.45 -17.49 18.47
N ARG A 166 -6.12 -17.64 18.61
CA ARG A 166 -5.13 -16.89 17.84
C ARG A 166 -5.35 -17.04 16.34
N ASP A 167 -5.54 -18.27 15.87
CA ASP A 167 -5.71 -18.55 14.44
C ASP A 167 -7.03 -17.97 13.89
N ARG A 168 -8.12 -18.01 14.67
CA ARG A 168 -9.40 -17.43 14.30
C ARG A 168 -9.37 -15.90 14.26
N GLN A 169 -8.67 -15.27 15.20
CA GLN A 169 -8.52 -13.81 15.23
C GLN A 169 -7.57 -13.30 14.13
N LYS A 170 -6.48 -14.04 13.82
CA LYS A 170 -5.63 -13.79 12.65
C LYS A 170 -6.41 -13.87 11.35
N GLN A 171 -7.26 -14.89 11.22
CA GLN A 171 -8.08 -15.06 10.03
C GLN A 171 -8.99 -13.84 9.81
N LYS A 172 -9.62 -13.34 10.87
CA LYS A 172 -10.50 -12.17 10.81
C LYS A 172 -9.76 -10.89 10.47
N SER A 173 -8.61 -10.62 11.10
CA SER A 173 -7.82 -9.43 10.78
C SER A 173 -7.29 -9.50 9.35
N MET A 174 -6.75 -10.63 8.91
CA MET A 174 -6.29 -10.84 7.53
C MET A 174 -7.41 -10.66 6.51
N SER A 175 -8.64 -11.09 6.86
CA SER A 175 -9.80 -10.94 5.98
C SER A 175 -10.32 -9.51 5.88
N LEU A 176 -10.23 -8.72 6.96
CA LEU A 176 -10.52 -7.29 6.92
C LEU A 176 -9.49 -6.57 6.04
N LEU A 177 -8.24 -6.97 6.18
CA LEU A 177 -7.10 -6.46 5.42
C LEU A 177 -7.10 -6.88 3.95
N SER A 178 -7.86 -7.88 3.53
CA SER A 178 -7.98 -8.19 2.10
C SER A 178 -9.10 -7.41 1.40
N GLN A 179 -9.84 -6.55 2.12
CA GLN A 179 -10.98 -5.82 1.54
C GLN A 179 -10.58 -4.51 0.86
N GLN A 180 -10.88 -4.40 -0.44
CA GLN A 180 -10.73 -3.15 -1.18
C GLN A 180 -11.55 -1.96 -0.62
N PRO A 181 -12.79 -2.14 -0.12
CA PRO A 181 -13.50 -1.05 0.54
C PRO A 181 -12.76 -0.48 1.76
N PHE A 182 -12.09 -1.34 2.53
CA PHE A 182 -11.31 -0.92 3.69
C PHE A 182 -10.08 -0.13 3.27
N LEU A 183 -9.39 -0.56 2.21
CA LEU A 183 -8.32 0.22 1.57
C LEU A 183 -8.80 1.63 1.19
N SER A 184 -9.93 1.71 0.50
CA SER A 184 -10.50 2.98 0.06
C SER A 184 -10.81 3.91 1.24
N LEU A 185 -11.28 3.36 2.37
CA LEU A 185 -11.51 4.13 3.60
C LEU A 185 -10.21 4.75 4.11
N VAL A 186 -9.18 3.92 4.30
CA VAL A 186 -7.90 4.37 4.86
C VAL A 186 -7.27 5.44 3.97
N LEU A 187 -7.19 5.20 2.65
CA LEU A 187 -6.66 6.17 1.68
C LEU A 187 -7.44 7.50 1.68
N THR A 188 -8.76 7.43 1.82
CA THR A 188 -9.62 8.62 1.89
C THR A 188 -9.32 9.44 3.15
N CYS A 189 -9.23 8.77 4.31
CA CYS A 189 -8.97 9.44 5.59
C CYS A 189 -7.53 9.94 5.74
N LEU A 190 -6.58 9.43 4.94
CA LEU A 190 -5.20 9.91 4.91
C LEU A 190 -5.07 11.30 4.26
N LYS A 191 -6.07 11.80 3.54
CA LYS A 191 -6.00 13.10 2.88
C LYS A 191 -5.94 14.24 3.91
N GLY A 192 -4.79 14.91 4.01
CA GLY A 192 -4.59 16.03 4.93
C GLY A 192 -4.26 15.64 6.38
N GLN A 193 -3.83 14.40 6.62
CA GLN A 193 -3.45 13.87 7.94
C GLN A 193 -1.97 13.47 7.97
N ASP A 194 -1.05 14.42 7.78
CA ASP A 194 0.38 14.12 7.58
C ASP A 194 1.05 13.40 8.77
N GLU A 195 0.76 13.80 10.01
CA GLU A 195 1.34 13.17 11.20
C GLU A 195 0.95 11.68 11.32
N GLN A 196 -0.29 11.34 10.96
CA GLN A 196 -0.78 9.96 11.01
C GLN A 196 -0.21 9.11 9.87
N ARG A 197 0.17 9.72 8.73
CA ARG A 197 0.80 9.01 7.60
C ARG A 197 2.15 8.41 7.98
N GLU A 198 3.00 9.16 8.68
CA GLU A 198 4.33 8.67 9.07
C GLU A 198 4.26 7.54 10.10
N GLY A 199 3.38 7.68 11.10
CA GLY A 199 3.11 6.62 12.08
C GLY A 199 2.58 5.34 11.41
N LEU A 200 1.62 5.50 10.48
CA LEU A 200 1.08 4.38 9.73
C LEU A 200 2.13 3.72 8.83
N LEU A 201 2.97 4.49 8.14
CA LEU A 201 4.07 3.94 7.32
C LEU A 201 5.04 3.11 8.16
N THR A 202 5.41 3.61 9.35
CA THR A 202 6.26 2.86 10.28
C THR A 202 5.61 1.53 10.68
N SER A 203 4.31 1.57 11.00
CA SER A 203 3.53 0.37 11.30
C SER A 203 3.52 -0.62 10.14
N LEU A 204 3.20 -0.16 8.92
CA LEU A 204 3.19 -0.99 7.71
C LEU A 204 4.56 -1.60 7.41
N GLN A 205 5.64 -0.84 7.60
CA GLN A 205 7.00 -1.34 7.43
C GLN A 205 7.28 -2.50 8.38
N ASN A 206 6.90 -2.36 9.66
CA ASN A 206 7.02 -3.44 10.65
C ASN A 206 6.17 -4.66 10.28
N GLN A 207 4.96 -4.45 9.74
CA GLN A 207 4.07 -5.52 9.30
C GLN A 207 4.68 -6.33 8.15
N VAL A 208 5.21 -5.64 7.13
CA VAL A 208 5.82 -6.28 5.96
C VAL A 208 7.09 -7.04 6.37
N ASN A 209 7.94 -6.46 7.24
CA ASN A 209 9.10 -7.16 7.80
C ASN A 209 8.69 -8.43 8.56
N GLN A 210 7.61 -8.38 9.34
CA GLN A 210 7.12 -9.54 10.07
C GLN A 210 6.60 -10.64 9.13
N ILE A 211 5.89 -10.28 8.06
CA ILE A 211 5.45 -11.23 7.02
C ILE A 211 6.67 -11.93 6.41
N LEU A 212 7.73 -11.18 6.09
CA LEU A 212 8.97 -11.74 5.56
C LEU A 212 9.69 -12.65 6.55
N SER A 213 9.74 -12.30 7.83
CA SER A 213 10.29 -13.17 8.89
C SER A 213 9.50 -14.47 8.97
N ASN A 214 8.18 -14.41 9.02
CA ASN A 214 7.31 -15.58 9.08
C ASN A 214 7.43 -16.47 7.83
N TRP A 215 7.66 -15.87 6.66
CA TRP A 215 7.93 -16.60 5.42
C TRP A 215 9.25 -17.38 5.48
N ARG A 216 10.32 -16.74 5.96
CA ARG A 216 11.65 -17.37 6.13
C ARG A 216 11.64 -18.48 7.17
N GLU A 217 10.77 -18.37 8.18
CA GLU A 217 10.53 -19.41 9.19
C GLU A 217 9.58 -20.53 8.70
N GLU A 218 9.28 -20.57 7.39
CA GLU A 218 8.49 -21.62 6.72
C GLU A 218 7.07 -21.83 7.26
N ARG A 219 6.52 -20.87 8.02
CA ARG A 219 5.21 -21.02 8.71
C ARG A 219 3.99 -21.19 7.80
N TYR A 220 4.18 -21.02 6.48
CA TYR A 220 3.13 -21.06 5.47
C TYR A 220 3.33 -22.18 4.43
N GLN A 221 4.27 -23.11 4.64
CA GLN A 221 4.57 -24.16 3.66
C GLN A 221 3.44 -25.21 3.51
N ASP A 222 2.75 -25.53 4.61
CA ASP A 222 1.77 -26.63 4.64
C ASP A 222 0.35 -26.23 4.20
N ASP A 223 0.01 -24.94 4.19
CA ASP A 223 -1.36 -24.46 3.92
C ASP A 223 -1.39 -23.46 2.76
N THR A 224 -1.90 -23.92 1.61
CA THR A 224 -2.07 -23.13 0.38
C THR A 224 -3.05 -21.97 0.57
N LYS A 225 -4.09 -22.13 1.39
CA LYS A 225 -5.05 -21.07 1.70
C LYS A 225 -4.41 -19.99 2.57
N ALA A 226 -3.65 -20.39 3.59
CA ALA A 226 -2.90 -19.45 4.43
C ALA A 226 -1.89 -18.63 3.62
N ARG A 227 -1.22 -19.26 2.65
CA ARG A 227 -0.32 -18.59 1.71
C ARG A 227 -1.03 -17.55 0.86
N GLN A 228 -2.18 -17.91 0.28
CA GLN A 228 -2.98 -16.98 -0.53
C GLN A 228 -3.42 -15.75 0.28
N MET A 229 -3.95 -15.97 1.48
CA MET A 229 -4.38 -14.87 2.35
C MET A 229 -3.20 -13.99 2.78
N MET A 230 -2.02 -14.58 2.96
CA MET A 230 -0.81 -13.81 3.23
C MET A 230 -0.43 -12.90 2.06
N HIS A 231 -0.48 -13.39 0.82
CA HIS A 231 -0.21 -12.56 -0.37
C HIS A 231 -1.22 -11.43 -0.54
N GLU A 232 -2.51 -11.69 -0.35
CA GLU A 232 -3.56 -10.66 -0.38
C GLU A 232 -3.32 -9.58 0.69
N ALA A 233 -2.94 -10.00 1.90
CA ALA A 233 -2.68 -9.08 2.99
C ALA A 233 -1.36 -8.30 2.80
N LEU A 234 -0.36 -8.89 2.12
CA LEU A 234 0.84 -8.19 1.69
C LEU A 234 0.51 -7.15 0.60
N GLN A 235 -0.31 -7.52 -0.38
CA GLN A 235 -0.75 -6.63 -1.45
C GLN A 235 -1.50 -5.41 -0.91
N LEU A 236 -2.42 -5.57 0.04
CA LEU A 236 -3.09 -4.43 0.67
C LEU A 236 -2.09 -3.46 1.32
N ARG A 237 -1.12 -3.99 2.08
CA ARG A 237 -0.12 -3.16 2.76
C ARG A 237 0.72 -2.38 1.77
N LEU A 238 1.14 -3.02 0.69
CA LEU A 238 1.90 -2.38 -0.38
C LEU A 238 1.05 -1.33 -1.11
N ASN A 239 -0.24 -1.59 -1.34
CA ASN A 239 -1.16 -0.60 -1.92
C ASN A 239 -1.33 0.64 -1.01
N LEU A 240 -1.41 0.44 0.31
CA LEU A 240 -1.42 1.55 1.27
C LEU A 240 -0.13 2.37 1.22
N VAL A 241 1.01 1.69 1.16
CA VAL A 241 2.33 2.34 1.00
C VAL A 241 2.40 3.11 -0.32
N GLY A 242 1.90 2.53 -1.42
CA GLY A 242 1.78 3.20 -2.71
C GLY A 242 0.91 4.45 -2.68
N GLY A 243 -0.16 4.45 -1.87
CA GLY A 243 -0.98 5.65 -1.63
C GLY A 243 -0.30 6.74 -0.79
N MET A 244 0.80 6.40 -0.11
CA MET A 244 1.61 7.31 0.74
C MET A 244 3.05 7.43 0.21
N PHE A 245 3.25 7.18 -1.08
CA PHE A 245 4.59 7.16 -1.68
C PHE A 245 5.27 8.53 -1.64
N ASP A 246 4.46 9.59 -1.73
CA ASP A 246 4.88 10.97 -1.48
C ASP A 246 5.60 11.10 -0.13
N THR A 247 5.07 10.43 0.90
CA THR A 247 5.59 10.44 2.26
C THR A 247 6.85 9.57 2.39
N VAL A 248 6.90 8.43 1.70
CA VAL A 248 8.11 7.59 1.65
C VAL A 248 9.29 8.36 1.04
N GLN A 249 9.04 9.10 -0.03
CA GLN A 249 10.05 9.86 -0.76
C GLN A 249 10.46 11.18 -0.08
N ARG A 250 9.75 11.62 0.98
CA ARG A 250 10.17 12.79 1.79
C ARG A 250 11.51 12.56 2.51
N SER A 251 11.88 11.31 2.79
CA SER A 251 13.11 10.96 3.50
C SER A 251 13.98 10.00 2.68
N THR A 252 15.26 10.35 2.51
CA THR A 252 16.26 9.50 1.86
C THR A 252 16.43 8.16 2.58
N GLN A 253 16.38 8.17 3.92
CA GLN A 253 16.49 6.96 4.73
C GLN A 253 15.24 6.08 4.53
N GLY A 254 14.04 6.67 4.62
CA GLY A 254 12.79 5.95 4.37
C GLY A 254 12.72 5.32 2.97
N THR A 255 13.09 6.09 1.95
CA THR A 255 13.21 5.61 0.55
C THR A 255 14.14 4.40 0.46
N THR A 256 15.28 4.45 1.13
CA THR A 256 16.26 3.36 1.13
C THR A 256 15.73 2.11 1.82
N ASP A 257 15.12 2.27 2.99
CA ASP A 257 14.62 1.15 3.78
C ASP A 257 13.45 0.45 3.09
N TRP A 258 12.53 1.21 2.47
CA TRP A 258 11.46 0.65 1.66
C TRP A 258 11.97 -0.04 0.39
N ALA A 259 12.93 0.55 -0.31
CA ALA A 259 13.52 -0.08 -1.50
C ALA A 259 14.22 -1.40 -1.16
N LEU A 260 14.95 -1.46 -0.04
CA LEU A 260 15.55 -2.71 0.44
C LEU A 260 14.49 -3.72 0.86
N LEU A 261 13.42 -3.29 1.52
CA LEU A 261 12.34 -4.16 1.93
C LEU A 261 11.62 -4.78 0.72
N LEU A 262 11.29 -3.98 -0.31
CA LEU A 262 10.71 -4.45 -1.56
C LEU A 262 11.63 -5.44 -2.28
N LEU A 263 12.94 -5.16 -2.31
CA LEU A 263 13.92 -6.10 -2.85
C LEU A 263 13.99 -7.41 -2.04
N GLN A 264 13.90 -7.34 -0.72
CA GLN A 264 13.88 -8.51 0.15
C GLN A 264 12.64 -9.38 -0.05
N ILE A 265 11.48 -8.78 -0.36
CA ILE A 265 10.26 -9.52 -0.73
C ILE A 265 10.50 -10.40 -1.96
N ILE A 266 11.18 -9.88 -2.99
CA ILE A 266 11.51 -10.65 -4.20
C ILE A 266 12.62 -11.66 -3.93
N THR A 267 13.73 -11.24 -3.32
CA THR A 267 14.93 -12.09 -3.15
C THR A 267 14.75 -13.22 -2.14
N SER A 268 13.77 -13.14 -1.24
CA SER A 268 13.41 -14.24 -0.32
C SER A 268 12.44 -15.25 -0.93
N GLY A 269 11.95 -15.01 -2.15
CA GLY A 269 10.96 -15.84 -2.82
C GLY A 269 9.55 -15.74 -2.22
N THR A 270 9.29 -14.77 -1.32
CA THR A 270 7.92 -14.49 -0.84
C THR A 270 7.02 -14.06 -1.97
N VAL A 271 7.56 -13.31 -2.94
CA VAL A 271 6.85 -12.95 -4.16
C VAL A 271 7.73 -13.34 -5.35
N ASP A 272 7.13 -14.06 -6.29
CA ASP A 272 7.81 -14.54 -7.48
C ASP A 272 6.89 -14.42 -8.71
N MET A 273 7.49 -14.19 -9.88
CA MET A 273 6.78 -14.02 -11.15
C MET A 273 5.87 -15.21 -11.50
N HIS A 274 6.24 -16.43 -11.14
CA HIS A 274 5.44 -17.61 -11.47
C HIS A 274 4.32 -17.88 -10.47
N THR A 275 4.51 -17.46 -9.22
CA THR A 275 3.53 -17.76 -8.14
C THR A 275 2.47 -16.67 -8.04
N ASN A 276 2.86 -15.39 -8.11
CA ASN A 276 1.97 -14.25 -7.87
C ASN A 276 2.39 -13.07 -8.76
N ASN A 277 2.14 -13.20 -10.06
CA ASN A 277 2.62 -12.24 -11.05
C ASN A 277 2.16 -10.80 -10.80
N GLU A 278 0.88 -10.58 -10.46
CA GLU A 278 0.35 -9.23 -10.18
C GLU A 278 1.04 -8.55 -8.99
N LEU A 279 1.31 -9.32 -7.93
CA LEU A 279 2.01 -8.82 -6.75
C LEU A 279 3.48 -8.56 -7.09
N PHE A 280 4.10 -9.44 -7.89
CA PHE A 280 5.46 -9.26 -8.37
C PHE A 280 5.61 -7.98 -9.19
N THR A 281 4.72 -7.73 -10.17
CA THR A 281 4.75 -6.50 -10.96
C THR A 281 4.54 -5.28 -10.07
N THR A 282 3.63 -5.34 -9.11
CA THR A 282 3.41 -4.25 -8.14
C THR A 282 4.68 -3.93 -7.34
N VAL A 283 5.35 -4.94 -6.79
CA VAL A 283 6.60 -4.76 -6.01
C VAL A 283 7.71 -4.23 -6.91
N LEU A 284 7.83 -4.75 -8.13
CA LEU A 284 8.84 -4.34 -9.10
C LEU A 284 8.64 -2.87 -9.54
N ASP A 285 7.40 -2.48 -9.83
CA ASP A 285 7.05 -1.11 -10.21
C ASP A 285 7.33 -0.15 -9.05
N MET A 286 6.91 -0.47 -7.82
CA MET A 286 7.23 0.33 -6.64
C MET A 286 8.74 0.48 -6.45
N LEU A 287 9.52 -0.59 -6.61
CA LEU A 287 10.98 -0.53 -6.52
C LEU A 287 11.55 0.37 -7.62
N GLY A 288 11.07 0.25 -8.86
CA GLY A 288 11.45 1.10 -9.99
C GLY A 288 11.17 2.58 -9.73
N VAL A 289 10.00 2.92 -9.19
CA VAL A 289 9.64 4.30 -8.85
C VAL A 289 10.49 4.85 -7.70
N LEU A 290 10.87 4.05 -6.70
CA LEU A 290 11.82 4.52 -5.67
C LEU A 290 13.22 4.79 -6.25
N ILE A 291 13.73 3.88 -7.07
CA ILE A 291 15.05 4.01 -7.71
C ILE A 291 15.07 5.24 -8.62
N ASN A 292 14.08 5.37 -9.50
CA ASN A 292 13.98 6.48 -10.44
C ASN A 292 13.62 7.79 -9.74
N GLY A 293 12.77 7.76 -8.72
CA GLY A 293 12.42 8.94 -7.94
C GLY A 293 13.61 9.53 -7.18
N THR A 294 14.55 8.69 -6.73
CA THR A 294 15.80 9.14 -6.10
C THR A 294 16.74 9.82 -7.12
N LEU A 295 16.65 9.47 -8.41
CA LEU A 295 17.35 10.14 -9.49
C LEU A 295 16.66 11.42 -9.97
N ALA A 296 15.33 11.39 -10.06
CA ALA A 296 14.52 12.37 -10.78
C ALA A 296 13.94 13.49 -9.90
N SER A 297 14.28 13.55 -8.61
CA SER A 297 13.92 14.67 -7.70
C SER A 297 14.49 16.05 -8.13
N ASP A 298 15.00 16.16 -9.36
CA ASP A 298 15.57 17.32 -10.03
C ASP A 298 14.54 18.30 -10.67
N LEU A 299 13.25 17.96 -10.86
CA LEU A 299 12.38 18.83 -11.69
C LEU A 299 11.71 20.03 -10.99
N SER A 300 11.70 20.11 -9.66
CA SER A 300 11.02 21.21 -8.94
C SER A 300 11.93 22.11 -8.10
N ASN A 301 13.18 21.71 -7.85
CA ASN A 301 14.12 22.50 -7.05
C ASN A 301 15.33 22.90 -7.90
N ALA A 302 15.17 24.00 -8.65
CA ALA A 302 16.22 24.68 -9.40
C ALA A 302 17.24 25.37 -8.48
N SER A 303 17.90 24.60 -7.60
CA SER A 303 19.06 25.04 -6.84
C SER A 303 20.27 24.18 -7.21
N PRO A 304 21.39 24.77 -7.66
CA PRO A 304 22.56 24.04 -8.17
C PRO A 304 23.27 23.14 -7.13
N GLY A 305 22.83 23.12 -5.86
CA GLY A 305 23.35 22.23 -4.82
C GLY A 305 22.56 20.93 -4.57
N GLY A 306 21.29 20.85 -4.97
CA GLY A 306 20.43 19.67 -4.67
C GLY A 306 20.73 18.44 -5.53
N SER A 307 21.25 18.66 -6.75
CA SER A 307 21.49 17.59 -7.73
C SER A 307 22.62 16.64 -7.31
N GLU A 308 23.67 17.15 -6.64
CA GLU A 308 24.78 16.32 -6.14
C GLU A 308 24.37 15.44 -4.95
N GLU A 309 23.53 15.93 -4.05
CA GLU A 309 23.04 15.17 -2.90
C GLU A 309 22.14 14.01 -3.34
N ASN A 310 21.23 14.26 -4.30
CA ASN A 310 20.36 13.23 -4.87
C ASN A 310 21.17 12.19 -5.66
N ARG A 311 22.18 12.62 -6.42
CA ARG A 311 23.12 11.71 -7.10
C ARG A 311 23.85 10.81 -6.11
N ARG A 312 24.30 11.37 -4.99
CA ARG A 312 24.98 10.61 -3.92
C ARG A 312 24.02 9.64 -3.23
N ALA A 313 22.80 10.08 -2.93
CA ALA A 313 21.75 9.24 -2.35
C ALA A 313 21.41 8.06 -3.28
N TYR A 314 21.24 8.32 -4.58
CA TYR A 314 21.03 7.29 -5.58
C TYR A 314 22.19 6.29 -5.66
N MET A 315 23.43 6.77 -5.73
CA MET A 315 24.61 5.91 -5.74
C MET A 315 24.68 5.02 -4.50
N ASN A 316 24.32 5.55 -3.33
CA ASN A 316 24.27 4.78 -2.09
C ASN A 316 23.15 3.75 -2.09
N LEU A 317 21.97 4.11 -2.59
CA LEU A 317 20.84 3.21 -2.76
C LEU A 317 21.20 2.04 -3.67
N VAL A 318 21.72 2.31 -4.87
CA VAL A 318 22.15 1.29 -5.83
C VAL A 318 23.20 0.36 -5.23
N LYS A 319 24.18 0.90 -4.49
CA LYS A 319 25.18 0.08 -3.79
C LYS A 319 24.54 -0.88 -2.79
N LYS A 320 23.58 -0.41 -1.98
CA LYS A 320 22.86 -1.24 -1.01
C LYS A 320 22.01 -2.32 -1.72
N LEU A 321 21.29 -1.97 -2.79
CA LEU A 321 20.49 -2.91 -3.57
C LEU A 321 21.37 -3.99 -4.22
N LYS A 322 22.51 -3.62 -4.81
CA LYS A 322 23.47 -4.57 -5.38
C LYS A 322 24.04 -5.52 -4.32
N LYS A 323 24.31 -5.01 -3.11
CA LYS A 323 24.79 -5.83 -1.98
C LYS A 323 23.75 -6.87 -1.56
N GLU A 324 22.47 -6.48 -1.49
CA GLU A 324 21.38 -7.39 -1.09
C GLU A 324 21.07 -8.45 -2.16
N LEU A 325 21.20 -8.09 -3.44
CA LEU A 325 21.11 -9.01 -4.57
C LEU A 325 22.20 -10.09 -4.52
N GLY A 326 23.45 -9.69 -4.28
CA GLY A 326 24.61 -10.59 -4.32
C GLY A 326 24.63 -11.43 -5.61
N ASP A 327 24.96 -12.71 -5.46
CA ASP A 327 25.04 -13.68 -6.56
C ASP A 327 23.76 -14.50 -6.76
N LYS A 328 22.65 -14.17 -6.08
CA LYS A 328 21.38 -14.91 -6.15
C LYS A 328 20.86 -14.95 -7.59
N ARG A 329 20.35 -16.08 -8.07
CA ARG A 329 19.82 -16.20 -9.44
C ARG A 329 18.39 -16.70 -9.45
N SER A 330 17.52 -16.00 -10.15
CA SER A 330 16.16 -16.41 -10.53
C SER A 330 15.63 -15.47 -11.61
N GLU A 331 14.60 -15.88 -12.37
CA GLU A 331 13.98 -15.02 -13.39
C GLU A 331 13.45 -13.71 -12.80
N SER A 332 12.81 -13.79 -11.62
CA SER A 332 12.34 -12.63 -10.86
C SER A 332 13.48 -11.68 -10.48
N ILE A 333 14.63 -12.22 -10.05
CA ILE A 333 15.81 -11.43 -9.71
C ILE A 333 16.44 -10.79 -10.95
N ASP A 334 16.43 -11.48 -12.09
CA ASP A 334 16.97 -10.95 -13.34
C ASP A 334 16.17 -9.76 -13.85
N LYS A 335 14.85 -9.73 -13.61
CA LYS A 335 14.02 -8.53 -13.86
C LYS A 335 14.41 -7.36 -12.94
N VAL A 336 14.69 -7.61 -11.66
CA VAL A 336 15.15 -6.57 -10.75
C VAL A 336 16.52 -6.03 -11.14
N ARG A 337 17.42 -6.87 -11.64
CA ARG A 337 18.74 -6.44 -12.15
C ARG A 337 18.64 -5.45 -13.30
N GLN A 338 17.58 -5.53 -14.12
CA GLN A 338 17.34 -4.58 -15.21
C GLN A 338 17.02 -3.17 -14.72
N LEU A 339 16.55 -3.01 -13.47
CA LEU A 339 16.33 -1.69 -12.86
C LEU A 339 17.63 -1.02 -12.39
N LEU A 340 18.73 -1.77 -12.27
CA LEU A 340 20.00 -1.26 -11.76
C LEU A 340 20.96 -0.95 -12.91
N PRO A 341 21.85 0.05 -12.75
CA PRO A 341 22.90 0.30 -13.71
C PRO A 341 23.72 -0.96 -13.94
N LEU A 342 23.74 -1.42 -15.20
CA LEU A 342 24.51 -2.58 -15.62
C LEU A 342 25.98 -2.40 -15.19
N PRO A 343 26.65 -3.46 -14.72
CA PRO A 343 28.09 -3.43 -14.57
C PRO A 343 28.68 -3.01 -15.91
N LYS A 344 29.51 -1.95 -15.91
CA LYS A 344 30.30 -1.62 -17.10
C LYS A 344 31.20 -2.82 -17.37
N GLN A 345 30.87 -3.64 -18.36
CA GLN A 345 31.79 -4.64 -18.86
C GLN A 345 32.89 -3.90 -19.61
N THR A 346 34.09 -3.87 -19.02
CA THR A 346 35.30 -3.56 -19.75
C THR A 346 35.63 -4.79 -20.58
N CYS A 347 35.61 -4.65 -21.91
CA CYS A 347 36.10 -5.69 -22.80
C CYS A 347 37.44 -5.23 -23.39
N ASP A 348 38.41 -6.14 -23.41
CA ASP A 348 39.69 -5.88 -24.03
C ASP A 348 39.53 -6.03 -25.54
N VAL A 349 39.56 -4.90 -26.26
CA VAL A 349 39.55 -4.90 -27.72
C VAL A 349 41.00 -4.86 -28.20
N ILE A 350 41.50 -5.99 -28.70
CA ILE A 350 42.81 -6.04 -29.34
C ILE A 350 42.65 -5.48 -30.75
N THR A 351 43.12 -4.26 -30.97
CA THR A 351 43.21 -3.67 -32.31
C THR A 351 44.58 -3.97 -32.90
N CYS A 352 44.62 -4.70 -34.02
CA CYS A 352 45.84 -4.87 -34.81
C CYS A 352 45.95 -3.71 -35.80
N GLU A 353 46.92 -2.82 -35.61
CA GLU A 353 47.27 -1.89 -36.67
C GLU A 353 48.10 -2.59 -37.75
N PRO A 354 47.90 -2.26 -39.04
CA PRO A 354 48.74 -2.78 -40.12
C PRO A 354 50.20 -2.36 -39.89
N MET A 355 51.11 -3.32 -40.04
CA MET A 355 52.56 -3.11 -39.90
C MET A 355 53.00 -1.94 -40.78
N GLY A 356 53.66 -0.93 -40.20
CA GLY A 356 54.23 0.22 -40.93
C GLY A 356 53.61 1.59 -40.65
N SER A 357 52.56 1.69 -39.83
CA SER A 357 52.00 3.00 -39.44
C SER A 357 52.74 3.59 -38.23
N LEU A 358 53.85 4.30 -38.47
CA LEU A 358 54.45 5.14 -37.44
C LEU A 358 53.56 6.36 -37.18
N ILE A 359 53.16 6.54 -35.92
CA ILE A 359 52.45 7.72 -35.45
C ILE A 359 53.39 8.58 -34.61
N ASP A 360 53.39 9.89 -34.84
CA ASP A 360 54.11 10.85 -33.98
C ASP A 360 53.49 10.86 -32.57
N THR A 361 54.23 11.37 -31.58
CA THR A 361 53.79 11.70 -30.21
C THR A 361 52.48 12.51 -30.13
N LYS A 362 52.04 13.10 -31.25
CA LYS A 362 50.78 13.84 -31.41
C LYS A 362 49.66 13.06 -32.13
N GLY A 363 49.87 11.78 -32.46
CA GLY A 363 48.88 10.90 -33.09
C GLY A 363 48.72 11.05 -34.61
N ASN A 364 49.60 11.79 -35.27
CA ASN A 364 49.55 11.96 -36.74
C ASN A 364 50.30 10.83 -37.45
N LYS A 365 49.71 10.32 -38.54
CA LYS A 365 50.30 9.27 -39.37
C LYS A 365 51.50 9.80 -40.16
N ILE A 366 52.68 9.25 -39.89
CA ILE A 366 53.93 9.61 -40.58
C ILE A 366 54.01 8.77 -41.84
N ALA A 367 53.91 9.39 -43.02
CA ALA A 367 54.08 8.70 -44.29
C ALA A 367 55.58 8.54 -44.62
N GLY A 368 56.01 7.33 -45.02
CA GLY A 368 57.34 7.12 -45.64
C GLY A 368 58.34 6.23 -44.90
N PHE A 369 57.92 5.38 -43.96
CA PHE A 369 58.83 4.49 -43.21
C PHE A 369 58.57 2.99 -43.51
N ASP A 370 58.71 2.60 -44.77
CA ASP A 370 58.45 1.22 -45.24
C ASP A 370 59.70 0.31 -45.27
N SER A 371 60.76 0.68 -44.58
CA SER A 371 61.93 -0.18 -44.52
C SER A 371 62.70 0.05 -43.23
N ILE A 372 62.64 -0.90 -42.30
CA ILE A 372 63.78 -1.53 -41.61
C ILE A 372 63.24 -2.58 -40.61
N ASP A 373 63.64 -3.82 -40.88
CA ASP A 373 63.81 -4.99 -40.01
C ASP A 373 62.98 -5.23 -38.73
N LYS A 374 62.34 -6.42 -38.74
CA LYS A 374 62.26 -7.42 -37.66
C LYS A 374 62.36 -6.92 -36.20
N LYS A 375 61.19 -6.79 -35.56
CA LYS A 375 60.73 -7.53 -34.36
C LYS A 375 59.75 -6.68 -33.55
N GLN A 376 58.77 -7.37 -32.96
CA GLN A 376 57.73 -6.90 -32.03
C GLN A 376 56.55 -6.16 -32.63
N ALA A 377 55.43 -6.89 -32.75
CA ALA A 377 54.10 -6.30 -32.75
C ALA A 377 53.91 -5.49 -31.46
N ARG A 378 53.52 -4.22 -31.57
CA ARG A 378 53.09 -3.41 -30.43
C ARG A 378 51.60 -3.67 -30.18
N VAL A 379 51.29 -4.21 -29.02
CA VAL A 379 49.91 -4.33 -28.52
C VAL A 379 49.57 -3.02 -27.82
N ASN A 380 48.71 -2.21 -28.42
CA ASN A 380 48.13 -1.05 -27.74
C ASN A 380 46.84 -1.50 -27.05
N VAL A 381 46.81 -1.40 -25.72
CA VAL A 381 45.62 -1.66 -24.91
C VAL A 381 44.89 -0.34 -24.71
N PHE A 382 43.73 -0.17 -25.33
CA PHE A 382 42.87 0.99 -25.12
C PHE A 382 41.73 0.65 -24.17
N PHE A 383 41.58 1.44 -23.10
CA PHE A 383 40.43 1.37 -22.21
C PHE A 383 39.26 2.14 -22.82
N PHE A 384 38.33 1.43 -23.45
CA PHE A 384 37.06 2.03 -23.88
C PHE A 384 36.00 1.83 -22.79
N SER A 385 35.45 2.93 -22.27
CA SER A 385 34.19 2.91 -21.52
C SER A 385 33.08 3.27 -22.50
N PRO A 386 32.18 2.34 -22.89
CA PRO A 386 31.04 2.71 -23.70
C PRO A 386 30.16 3.65 -22.86
N ARG A 387 30.05 4.90 -23.29
CA ARG A 387 28.92 5.76 -22.91
C ARG A 387 27.75 5.27 -23.74
N ILE A 388 26.80 4.61 -23.08
CA ILE A 388 25.44 4.43 -23.60
C ILE A 388 24.68 5.70 -23.25
#